data_AF-A0A4Q2YUD6-F1
#
_entry.id   AF-A0A4Q2YUD6-F1
#
_cell.length_a   1.000
_cell.length_b   1.000
_cell.length_c   1.000
_cell.angle_alpha   90.00
_cell.angle_beta   90.00
_cell.angle_gamma   90.00
#
_symmetry.space_group_name_H-M   'P 1'
#
loop_
_entity.id
_entity.type
_entity.pdbx_description
1 polymer ?
#
loop_
_entity_poly.entity_id
_entity_poly.type
_entity_poly.pdbx_seq_one_letter_code
_entity_poly.pdbx_strand_id
1 'polypeptide(L)'
;MDQPLITTVLGYPGISGFGNAASINGDACLGVDADGNGAFRPGDASPVGPDQMPDHSTLFGVNNAFTLEAMISIPAITSSSAREIICTDHNGAAADRGFQFRVTTQGQLEFNAIGTATPAAVVPIPTTGTHAFVPDQWFHVAVTYDGSILRFYWTKVDPSVTVANEIGTNTEETVELADDAILVIGNEGRSTGGLGGEPLGGKIDEVRISKVARTASQFIFFEDGDTDNDGLPDGWERLHFGNLSQTGSGDYDTDGHTNLAEFNAGSNPNDFGSVPGDIDGDGLNDEWELLNFDNLSHSGYEDPDQDFNTNEEEETAGTDPNSKNSFPDMDMDGLSDGWEYHFFFNLSATASGDADGDLYTNDEEYYLGTDPTEYLSSPDNDGDGLVDGWEAHYFFVSGDTRETLLARQDGTGDPDGDGYSNELEETAGTNPTTLQRPTDMDGDGLVDSWEMFHFGDLDEVASGNPDGDSGTNLQEHNAGSDPKSATSTPTDIDGDGIPDVAEAFQPYTADSHTLHLWHLDELDQPAMDSGNSPVTMTSLNANAQLWEPSLAGFGTRLNTSAGRGTLNGGALSAHPLTNT
;
A
#
# COMPACT_ATOMS: atom_id res chain seq x y z
N MET A 1 -40.96 -15.38 3.48
CA MET A 1 -42.00 -14.37 3.12
C MET A 1 -41.67 -13.14 3.91
N ASP A 2 -41.85 -11.96 3.33
CA ASP A 2 -41.62 -10.70 4.03
C ASP A 2 -42.51 -10.66 5.27
N GLN A 3 -41.91 -10.30 6.40
CA GLN A 3 -42.69 -10.18 7.62
C GLN A 3 -43.53 -8.92 7.55
N PRO A 4 -44.76 -8.95 8.08
CA PRO A 4 -45.56 -7.74 8.16
C PRO A 4 -44.81 -6.71 9.03
N LEU A 5 -44.81 -5.45 8.62
CA LEU A 5 -44.32 -4.36 9.46
C LEU A 5 -45.15 -4.29 10.75
N ILE A 6 -44.55 -4.65 11.88
CA ILE A 6 -45.19 -4.56 13.21
C ILE A 6 -44.71 -3.28 13.89
N THR A 7 -45.48 -2.21 13.74
CA THR A 7 -45.18 -0.93 14.42
C THR A 7 -45.43 -0.95 15.92
N THR A 8 -46.08 -2.01 16.45
CA THR A 8 -46.40 -2.16 17.87
C THR A 8 -45.22 -2.63 18.74
N VAL A 9 -44.04 -2.84 18.14
CA VAL A 9 -42.81 -3.20 18.85
C VAL A 9 -42.10 -1.94 19.36
N LEU A 10 -42.21 -0.81 18.67
CA LEU A 10 -41.54 0.44 19.02
C LEU A 10 -42.41 1.35 19.91
N GLY A 11 -41.80 2.35 20.54
CA GLY A 11 -42.51 3.40 21.29
C GLY A 11 -42.84 3.06 22.75
N TYR A 12 -42.20 2.02 23.32
CA TYR A 12 -42.32 1.75 24.75
C TYR A 12 -41.40 2.68 25.54
N PRO A 13 -41.73 3.02 26.81
CA PRO A 13 -40.83 3.82 27.63
C PRO A 13 -39.44 3.18 27.73
N GLY A 14 -38.42 3.92 27.29
CA GLY A 14 -37.01 3.56 27.39
C GLY A 14 -36.39 4.00 28.71
N ILE A 15 -35.07 4.06 28.73
CA ILE A 15 -34.32 4.62 29.84
C ILE A 15 -34.48 6.14 29.84
N SER A 16 -34.56 6.75 31.02
CA SER A 16 -34.56 8.21 31.12
C SER A 16 -33.30 8.78 30.46
N GLY A 17 -33.47 9.65 29.46
CA GLY A 17 -32.38 10.21 28.65
C GLY A 17 -32.20 9.57 27.27
N PHE A 18 -32.77 8.37 27.03
CA PHE A 18 -32.62 7.62 25.77
C PHE A 18 -33.94 7.44 24.99
N GLY A 19 -35.00 8.14 25.39
CA GLY A 19 -36.26 8.13 24.63
C GLY A 19 -37.06 6.84 24.77
N ASN A 20 -37.42 6.23 23.63
CA ASN A 20 -38.33 5.09 23.56
C ASN A 20 -37.58 3.82 23.15
N ALA A 21 -37.92 2.71 23.78
CA ALA A 21 -37.40 1.39 23.50
C ALA A 21 -38.31 0.54 22.60
N ALA A 22 -37.73 -0.55 22.08
CA ALA A 22 -38.45 -1.66 21.48
C ALA A 22 -38.88 -2.68 22.54
N SER A 23 -40.07 -3.27 22.44
CA SER A 23 -40.57 -4.33 23.31
C SER A 23 -40.78 -5.62 22.52
N ILE A 24 -39.83 -6.53 22.62
CA ILE A 24 -39.76 -7.75 21.82
C ILE A 24 -40.35 -8.92 22.62
N ASN A 25 -41.54 -9.37 22.20
CA ASN A 25 -42.27 -10.47 22.82
C ASN A 25 -42.84 -11.40 21.74
N GLY A 26 -42.97 -12.69 22.07
CA GLY A 26 -43.46 -13.70 21.12
C GLY A 26 -42.53 -13.81 19.92
N ASP A 27 -43.06 -13.74 18.70
CA ASP A 27 -42.27 -13.89 17.47
C ASP A 27 -41.82 -12.54 16.87
N ALA A 28 -41.92 -11.44 17.62
CA ALA A 28 -41.44 -10.14 17.17
C ALA A 28 -39.89 -10.11 17.14
N CYS A 29 -39.32 -9.30 16.26
CA CYS A 29 -37.89 -8.99 16.18
C CYS A 29 -37.70 -7.62 15.50
N LEU A 30 -36.48 -7.10 15.54
CA LEU A 30 -36.02 -6.09 14.59
C LEU A 30 -35.00 -6.74 13.66
N GLY A 31 -35.08 -6.46 12.37
CA GLY A 31 -34.15 -6.96 11.37
C GLY A 31 -33.73 -5.85 10.43
N VAL A 32 -32.60 -6.05 9.75
CA VAL A 32 -32.03 -5.10 8.81
C VAL A 32 -32.64 -5.32 7.43
N ASP A 33 -33.13 -4.25 6.80
CA ASP A 33 -33.62 -4.22 5.42
C ASP A 33 -32.42 -4.01 4.47
N ALA A 34 -31.63 -5.05 4.27
CA ALA A 34 -30.32 -4.94 3.63
C ALA A 34 -30.43 -4.69 2.11
N ASP A 35 -31.55 -5.10 1.49
CA ASP A 35 -31.81 -4.83 0.06
C ASP A 35 -32.58 -3.52 -0.18
N GLY A 36 -32.99 -2.82 0.90
CA GLY A 36 -33.69 -1.54 0.84
C GLY A 36 -35.11 -1.61 0.29
N ASN A 37 -35.75 -2.78 0.32
CA ASN A 37 -37.09 -2.98 -0.25
C ASN A 37 -38.23 -2.48 0.67
N GLY A 38 -37.90 -2.09 1.91
CA GLY A 38 -38.84 -1.62 2.93
C GLY A 38 -39.45 -2.73 3.79
N ALA A 39 -38.91 -3.95 3.74
CA ALA A 39 -39.42 -5.10 4.47
C ALA A 39 -38.30 -6.08 4.86
N PHE A 40 -38.38 -6.60 6.08
CA PHE A 40 -37.43 -7.59 6.58
C PHE A 40 -37.92 -9.03 6.31
N ARG A 41 -37.03 -9.86 5.75
CA ARG A 41 -37.23 -11.28 5.48
C ARG A 41 -36.25 -12.14 6.30
N PRO A 42 -36.72 -12.70 7.43
CA PRO A 42 -35.97 -13.67 8.21
C PRO A 42 -36.04 -15.07 7.59
N GLY A 43 -34.97 -15.83 7.78
CA GLY A 43 -34.88 -17.25 7.47
C GLY A 43 -34.80 -17.58 5.97
N ASP A 44 -33.75 -18.30 5.60
CA ASP A 44 -33.63 -18.99 4.33
C ASP A 44 -34.51 -20.24 4.33
N ALA A 45 -35.44 -20.30 3.39
CA ALA A 45 -35.70 -21.59 2.77
C ALA A 45 -35.20 -21.38 1.34
N SER A 46 -34.03 -21.95 1.03
CA SER A 46 -33.36 -21.87 -0.28
C SER A 46 -34.34 -21.50 -1.41
N PRO A 47 -34.17 -20.34 -2.06
CA PRO A 47 -32.98 -19.50 -2.03
C PRO A 47 -32.84 -18.60 -0.80
N VAL A 48 -31.59 -18.17 -0.57
CA VAL A 48 -31.12 -17.18 0.40
C VAL A 48 -32.03 -15.94 0.44
N GLY A 49 -32.28 -15.41 1.64
CA GLY A 49 -33.09 -14.20 1.85
C GLY A 49 -32.38 -12.94 1.34
N PRO A 50 -33.09 -11.95 0.78
CA PRO A 50 -32.45 -10.77 0.20
C PRO A 50 -31.85 -9.82 1.26
N ASP A 51 -32.23 -9.97 2.54
CA ASP A 51 -31.75 -9.15 3.66
C ASP A 51 -30.47 -9.69 4.32
N GLN A 52 -29.80 -10.64 3.68
CA GLN A 52 -28.57 -11.22 4.19
C GLN A 52 -27.37 -10.34 3.81
N MET A 53 -26.47 -10.14 4.78
CA MET A 53 -25.17 -9.55 4.56
C MET A 53 -24.21 -10.60 3.96
N PRO A 54 -23.32 -10.22 3.02
CA PRO A 54 -22.45 -11.18 2.34
C PRO A 54 -21.60 -12.04 3.28
N ASP A 55 -21.11 -11.43 4.36
CA ASP A 55 -20.29 -12.07 5.38
C ASP A 55 -20.29 -11.24 6.69
N HIS A 56 -19.52 -11.66 7.71
CA HIS A 56 -19.36 -10.90 8.96
C HIS A 56 -18.28 -9.80 8.93
N SER A 57 -17.62 -9.53 7.80
CA SER A 57 -16.60 -8.46 7.69
C SER A 57 -17.16 -7.05 7.95
N THR A 58 -18.48 -6.91 7.81
CA THR A 58 -19.23 -5.69 8.17
C THR A 58 -19.41 -5.52 9.67
N LEU A 59 -19.36 -6.62 10.45
CA LEU A 59 -19.57 -6.61 11.90
C LEU A 59 -18.26 -6.69 12.70
N PHE A 60 -17.24 -7.35 12.14
CA PHE A 60 -15.98 -7.65 12.83
C PHE A 60 -14.80 -6.99 12.12
N GLY A 61 -13.83 -6.49 12.91
CA GLY A 61 -12.64 -5.82 12.41
C GLY A 61 -11.42 -6.74 12.30
N VAL A 62 -10.24 -6.11 12.21
CA VAL A 62 -8.95 -6.79 12.14
C VAL A 62 -8.79 -7.77 13.30
N ASN A 63 -8.25 -8.97 13.02
CA ASN A 63 -8.13 -10.08 13.98
C ASN A 63 -9.48 -10.55 14.57
N ASN A 64 -10.57 -10.38 13.82
CA ASN A 64 -11.94 -10.66 14.25
C ASN A 64 -12.39 -9.83 15.45
N ALA A 65 -11.75 -8.68 15.73
CA ALA A 65 -12.09 -7.87 16.89
C ALA A 65 -13.52 -7.32 16.79
N PHE A 66 -14.26 -7.33 17.90
CA PHE A 66 -15.63 -6.82 17.91
C PHE A 66 -16.13 -6.38 19.28
N THR A 67 -17.21 -5.60 19.26
CA THR A 67 -18.09 -5.32 20.39
C THR A 67 -19.54 -5.51 19.97
N LEU A 68 -20.30 -6.26 20.78
CA LEU A 68 -21.75 -6.36 20.72
C LEU A 68 -22.32 -5.82 22.03
N GLU A 69 -23.21 -4.84 21.98
CA GLU A 69 -23.85 -4.30 23.18
C GLU A 69 -25.30 -3.86 22.97
N ALA A 70 -26.05 -3.86 24.06
CA ALA A 70 -27.41 -3.35 24.11
C ALA A 70 -27.80 -2.93 25.54
N MET A 71 -28.86 -2.15 25.63
CA MET A 71 -29.60 -1.93 26.87
C MET A 71 -30.82 -2.85 26.88
N ILE A 72 -30.98 -3.66 27.93
CA ILE A 72 -32.10 -4.60 28.04
C ILE A 72 -32.87 -4.44 29.35
N SER A 73 -34.17 -4.69 29.30
CA SER A 73 -35.05 -4.80 30.47
C SER A 73 -35.89 -6.08 30.35
N ILE A 74 -35.58 -7.07 31.17
CA ILE A 74 -36.20 -8.40 31.12
C ILE A 74 -36.85 -8.77 32.47
N PRO A 75 -37.94 -9.54 32.49
CA PRO A 75 -38.66 -9.89 33.71
C PRO A 75 -37.96 -11.00 34.52
N ALA A 76 -37.09 -11.79 33.90
CA ALA A 76 -36.33 -12.85 34.55
C ALA A 76 -35.10 -13.24 33.73
N ILE A 77 -33.97 -13.54 34.40
CA ILE A 77 -32.78 -14.12 33.76
C ILE A 77 -32.92 -15.62 33.47
N THR A 78 -33.84 -16.33 34.12
CA THR A 78 -34.15 -17.74 33.82
C THR A 78 -35.48 -17.85 33.08
N SER A 79 -35.56 -18.72 32.09
CA SER A 79 -36.77 -18.94 31.26
C SER A 79 -36.79 -20.33 30.64
N SER A 80 -37.93 -20.68 30.01
CA SER A 80 -38.10 -21.95 29.29
C SER A 80 -37.41 -21.99 27.92
N SER A 81 -37.06 -20.83 27.37
CA SER A 81 -36.26 -20.62 26.16
C SER A 81 -35.11 -19.68 26.50
N ALA A 82 -34.05 -19.65 25.67
CA ALA A 82 -33.09 -18.56 25.77
C ALA A 82 -33.73 -17.24 25.33
N ARG A 83 -33.02 -16.14 25.56
CA ARG A 83 -33.45 -14.78 25.26
C ARG A 83 -32.42 -14.10 24.39
N GLU A 84 -32.68 -14.04 23.09
CA GLU A 84 -31.78 -13.44 22.12
C GLU A 84 -31.68 -11.92 22.31
N ILE A 85 -30.47 -11.40 22.17
CA ILE A 85 -30.18 -9.96 22.21
C ILE A 85 -29.76 -9.51 20.82
N ILE A 86 -28.68 -10.09 20.29
CA ILE A 86 -28.13 -9.85 18.96
C ILE A 86 -27.72 -11.20 18.39
N CYS A 87 -28.23 -11.58 17.22
CA CYS A 87 -27.86 -12.84 16.59
C CYS A 87 -27.79 -12.73 15.08
N THR A 88 -27.00 -13.63 14.49
CA THR A 88 -27.00 -13.93 13.04
C THR A 88 -27.46 -15.37 12.76
N ASP A 89 -28.13 -15.99 13.73
CA ASP A 89 -28.67 -17.36 13.59
C ASP A 89 -29.87 -17.43 12.63
N HIS A 90 -29.85 -18.39 11.71
CA HIS A 90 -30.92 -18.62 10.73
C HIS A 90 -31.13 -20.13 10.44
N ASN A 91 -31.98 -20.47 9.46
CA ASN A 91 -32.46 -21.83 9.18
C ASN A 91 -31.54 -22.69 8.30
N GLY A 92 -30.35 -22.19 7.95
CA GLY A 92 -29.39 -22.81 7.04
C GLY A 92 -28.63 -24.00 7.62
N ALA A 93 -27.63 -24.48 6.88
CA ALA A 93 -26.72 -25.51 7.37
C ALA A 93 -25.87 -24.95 8.53
N ALA A 94 -25.28 -25.81 9.36
CA ALA A 94 -24.48 -25.33 10.49
C ALA A 94 -23.33 -24.40 10.07
N ALA A 95 -22.80 -24.57 8.85
CA ALA A 95 -21.74 -23.75 8.26
C ALA A 95 -22.20 -22.39 7.73
N ASP A 96 -23.49 -22.07 7.85
CA ASP A 96 -24.05 -20.76 7.48
C ASP A 96 -24.49 -20.00 8.75
N ARG A 97 -24.50 -20.67 9.92
CA ARG A 97 -25.03 -20.11 11.16
C ARG A 97 -23.96 -19.37 11.93
N GLY A 98 -24.00 -18.04 11.90
CA GLY A 98 -23.03 -17.16 12.54
C GLY A 98 -22.96 -17.25 14.07
N PHE A 99 -23.62 -16.33 14.77
CA PHE A 99 -23.52 -16.24 16.24
C PHE A 99 -24.83 -15.95 16.96
N GLN A 100 -24.85 -16.21 18.26
CA GLN A 100 -25.89 -15.80 19.20
C GLN A 100 -25.24 -15.10 20.41
N PHE A 101 -25.69 -13.87 20.69
CA PHE A 101 -25.44 -13.19 21.96
C PHE A 101 -26.74 -13.11 22.74
N ARG A 102 -26.83 -13.85 23.84
CA ARG A 102 -28.10 -14.13 24.51
C ARG A 102 -27.99 -14.37 26.01
N VAL A 103 -29.13 -14.39 26.69
CA VAL A 103 -29.27 -14.90 28.06
C VAL A 103 -29.80 -16.34 28.00
N THR A 104 -29.08 -17.29 28.61
CA THR A 104 -29.45 -18.71 28.60
C THR A 104 -30.66 -18.99 29.51
N THR A 105 -31.29 -20.16 29.32
CA THR A 105 -32.36 -20.66 30.21
C THR A 105 -31.95 -20.73 31.69
N GLN A 106 -30.65 -20.79 31.97
CA GLN A 106 -30.07 -20.90 33.31
C GLN A 106 -29.66 -19.56 33.93
N GLY A 107 -29.86 -18.43 33.23
CA GLY A 107 -29.46 -17.11 33.73
C GLY A 107 -27.96 -16.84 33.61
N GLN A 108 -27.38 -17.26 32.49
CA GLN A 108 -26.00 -16.94 32.11
C GLN A 108 -26.03 -16.04 30.88
N LEU A 109 -25.08 -15.13 30.77
CA LEU A 109 -24.82 -14.41 29.54
C LEU A 109 -23.95 -15.30 28.65
N GLU A 110 -24.31 -15.44 27.38
CA GLU A 110 -23.71 -16.38 26.44
C GLU A 110 -23.34 -15.70 25.14
N PHE A 111 -22.16 -16.03 24.63
CA PHE A 111 -21.78 -15.86 23.23
C PHE A 111 -21.53 -17.23 22.62
N ASN A 112 -22.27 -17.57 21.57
CA ASN A 112 -22.20 -18.86 20.91
C ASN A 112 -21.98 -18.67 19.42
N ALA A 113 -20.85 -19.13 18.89
CA ALA A 113 -20.54 -19.10 17.48
C ALA A 113 -20.86 -20.46 16.85
N ILE A 114 -22.01 -20.54 16.19
CA ILE A 114 -22.67 -21.80 15.86
C ILE A 114 -21.95 -22.55 14.72
N GLY A 115 -21.30 -21.82 13.80
CA GLY A 115 -20.50 -22.37 12.70
C GLY A 115 -19.23 -23.09 13.16
N THR A 116 -18.77 -22.81 14.38
CA THR A 116 -17.51 -23.33 14.89
C THR A 116 -17.69 -24.62 15.72
N ALA A 117 -16.64 -25.44 15.81
CA ALA A 117 -16.61 -26.61 16.70
C ALA A 117 -16.44 -26.22 18.19
N THR A 118 -16.31 -24.93 18.48
CA THR A 118 -16.00 -24.38 19.80
C THR A 118 -17.24 -24.34 20.69
N PRO A 119 -17.16 -24.74 21.97
CA PRO A 119 -18.28 -24.61 22.90
C PRO A 119 -18.70 -23.15 23.12
N ALA A 120 -19.99 -22.92 23.34
CA ALA A 120 -20.51 -21.60 23.71
C ALA A 120 -19.82 -21.05 24.98
N ALA A 121 -19.39 -19.79 24.93
CA ALA A 121 -18.80 -19.09 26.05
C ALA A 121 -19.90 -18.54 26.96
N VAL A 122 -19.95 -18.97 28.22
CA VAL A 122 -20.99 -18.61 29.19
C VAL A 122 -20.42 -18.01 30.47
N VAL A 123 -21.06 -16.96 30.98
CA VAL A 123 -20.72 -16.33 32.26
C VAL A 123 -22.00 -16.15 33.11
N PRO A 124 -22.05 -16.59 34.38
CA PRO A 124 -23.22 -16.40 35.23
C PRO A 124 -23.57 -14.93 35.44
N ILE A 125 -24.84 -14.57 35.28
CA ILE A 125 -25.32 -13.22 35.60
C ILE A 125 -25.34 -13.03 37.12
N PRO A 126 -24.80 -11.91 37.66
CA PRO A 126 -24.79 -11.67 39.10
C PRO A 126 -26.20 -11.69 39.70
N THR A 127 -26.36 -12.43 40.80
CA THR A 127 -27.62 -12.47 41.60
C THR A 127 -27.45 -11.78 42.96
N THR A 128 -26.25 -11.28 43.26
CA THR A 128 -25.92 -10.51 44.47
C THR A 128 -24.97 -9.36 44.12
N GLY A 129 -24.86 -8.36 44.99
CA GLY A 129 -24.02 -7.18 44.76
C GLY A 129 -24.72 -6.06 43.99
N THR A 130 -23.95 -5.01 43.65
CA THR A 130 -24.45 -3.78 43.00
C THR A 130 -25.12 -4.05 41.65
N HIS A 131 -24.55 -4.95 40.85
CA HIS A 131 -25.04 -5.31 39.52
C HIS A 131 -25.90 -6.59 39.53
N ALA A 132 -26.42 -6.98 40.70
CA ALA A 132 -27.35 -8.10 40.81
C ALA A 132 -28.57 -7.88 39.89
N PHE A 133 -29.00 -8.92 39.20
CA PHE A 133 -30.21 -8.89 38.41
C PHE A 133 -31.43 -8.49 39.26
N VAL A 134 -32.23 -7.58 38.72
CA VAL A 134 -33.52 -7.16 39.26
C VAL A 134 -34.54 -7.18 38.12
N PRO A 135 -35.68 -7.89 38.26
CA PRO A 135 -36.73 -7.91 37.25
C PRO A 135 -37.15 -6.52 36.79
N ASP A 136 -37.34 -6.38 35.47
CA ASP A 136 -37.87 -5.18 34.83
C ASP A 136 -37.05 -3.89 35.08
N GLN A 137 -35.79 -4.03 35.50
CA GLN A 137 -34.80 -2.95 35.52
C GLN A 137 -33.95 -2.99 34.26
N TRP A 138 -33.37 -1.84 33.91
CA TRP A 138 -32.47 -1.73 32.77
C TRP A 138 -31.06 -2.17 33.13
N PHE A 139 -30.45 -2.92 32.22
CA PHE A 139 -29.07 -3.37 32.28
C PHE A 139 -28.40 -3.08 30.95
N HIS A 140 -27.18 -2.53 30.99
CA HIS A 140 -26.25 -2.64 29.87
C HIS A 140 -25.67 -4.05 29.86
N VAL A 141 -25.66 -4.64 28.67
CA VAL A 141 -25.10 -5.96 28.42
C VAL A 141 -24.18 -5.89 27.21
N ALA A 142 -22.99 -6.45 27.33
CA ALA A 142 -22.05 -6.47 26.22
C ALA A 142 -21.14 -7.69 26.21
N VAL A 143 -20.61 -8.00 25.04
CA VAL A 143 -19.48 -8.91 24.84
C VAL A 143 -18.48 -8.28 23.89
N THR A 144 -17.19 -8.42 24.19
CA THR A 144 -16.10 -7.90 23.34
C THR A 144 -15.07 -8.97 23.10
N TYR A 145 -14.51 -8.99 21.90
CA TYR A 145 -13.38 -9.84 21.54
C TYR A 145 -12.26 -8.99 20.94
N ASP A 146 -11.05 -9.11 21.47
CA ASP A 146 -9.86 -8.36 21.02
C ASP A 146 -8.95 -9.14 20.08
N GLY A 147 -9.44 -10.27 19.53
CA GLY A 147 -8.62 -11.23 18.79
C GLY A 147 -7.96 -12.29 19.68
N SER A 148 -8.19 -12.26 20.99
CA SER A 148 -7.64 -13.28 21.92
C SER A 148 -8.57 -13.61 23.09
N ILE A 149 -9.28 -12.64 23.63
CA ILE A 149 -10.06 -12.78 24.86
C ILE A 149 -11.46 -12.20 24.66
N LEU A 150 -12.46 -13.05 24.87
CA LEU A 150 -13.84 -12.65 25.08
C LEU A 150 -14.00 -12.06 26.49
N ARG A 151 -14.63 -10.90 26.60
CA ARG A 151 -15.02 -10.28 27.89
C ARG A 151 -16.50 -10.03 27.89
N PHE A 152 -17.15 -10.39 28.99
CA PHE A 152 -18.58 -10.26 29.20
C PHE A 152 -18.87 -9.17 30.21
N TYR A 153 -19.81 -8.30 29.90
CA TYR A 153 -20.21 -7.19 30.75
C TYR A 153 -21.70 -7.29 31.07
N TRP A 154 -22.01 -7.11 32.35
CA TRP A 154 -23.37 -7.03 32.84
C TRP A 154 -23.44 -5.95 33.91
N THR A 155 -24.15 -4.89 33.58
CA THR A 155 -24.07 -3.68 34.39
C THR A 155 -25.46 -3.10 34.59
N LYS A 156 -25.89 -3.09 35.86
CA LYS A 156 -27.11 -2.38 36.25
C LYS A 156 -27.01 -0.91 35.85
N VAL A 157 -28.02 -0.41 35.17
CA VAL A 157 -28.14 1.02 34.85
C VAL A 157 -28.53 1.74 36.14
N ASP A 158 -27.57 2.49 36.68
CA ASP A 158 -27.71 3.28 37.89
C ASP A 158 -26.86 4.54 37.73
N PRO A 159 -27.36 5.73 38.11
CA PRO A 159 -26.61 6.98 37.96
C PRO A 159 -25.24 7.01 38.67
N SER A 160 -25.00 6.09 39.59
CA SER A 160 -23.70 5.96 40.27
C SER A 160 -22.67 5.10 39.54
N VAL A 161 -23.04 4.49 38.40
CA VAL A 161 -22.19 3.56 37.65
C VAL A 161 -21.70 4.25 36.38
N THR A 162 -20.40 4.53 36.32
CA THR A 162 -19.75 5.27 35.23
C THR A 162 -18.84 4.40 34.35
N VAL A 163 -18.73 3.10 34.65
CA VAL A 163 -17.88 2.14 33.93
C VAL A 163 -18.61 0.80 33.89
N ALA A 164 -18.47 0.07 32.78
CA ALA A 164 -19.05 -1.26 32.63
C ALA A 164 -18.49 -2.24 33.67
N ASN A 165 -19.37 -3.08 34.19
CA ASN A 165 -19.00 -4.15 35.10
C ASN A 165 -18.73 -5.44 34.31
N GLU A 166 -17.45 -5.77 34.17
CA GLU A 166 -17.00 -7.06 33.63
C GLU A 166 -17.38 -8.19 34.60
N ILE A 167 -18.05 -9.22 34.11
CA ILE A 167 -18.50 -10.37 34.90
C ILE A 167 -17.71 -11.64 34.64
N GLY A 168 -16.89 -11.67 33.58
CA GLY A 168 -16.02 -12.80 33.27
C GLY A 168 -15.41 -12.72 31.88
N THR A 169 -14.46 -13.62 31.64
CA THR A 169 -13.71 -13.72 30.39
C THR A 169 -13.70 -15.14 29.86
N ASN A 170 -13.43 -15.30 28.57
CA ASN A 170 -13.15 -16.59 27.94
C ASN A 170 -12.04 -16.43 26.87
N THR A 171 -11.27 -17.48 26.59
CA THR A 171 -10.14 -17.48 25.63
C THR A 171 -10.40 -18.38 24.42
N GLU A 172 -11.61 -18.91 24.30
CA GLU A 172 -12.01 -19.74 23.18
C GLU A 172 -12.12 -18.89 21.91
N GLU A 173 -11.61 -19.39 20.78
CA GLU A 173 -11.72 -18.76 19.47
C GLU A 173 -13.08 -19.12 18.85
N THR A 174 -13.90 -18.10 18.59
CA THR A 174 -15.34 -18.28 18.33
C THR A 174 -15.82 -17.40 17.18
N VAL A 175 -15.03 -17.11 16.14
CA VAL A 175 -15.49 -16.24 15.05
C VAL A 175 -15.13 -16.81 13.69
N GLU A 176 -16.14 -17.05 12.86
CA GLU A 176 -16.01 -17.38 11.45
C GLU A 176 -16.49 -16.17 10.62
N LEU A 177 -15.57 -15.60 9.84
CA LEU A 177 -15.86 -14.40 9.04
C LEU A 177 -16.70 -14.72 7.81
N ALA A 178 -16.56 -15.92 7.25
CA ALA A 178 -17.13 -16.30 5.96
C ALA A 178 -18.62 -16.66 6.01
N ASP A 179 -19.25 -16.58 7.18
CA ASP A 179 -20.67 -16.88 7.36
C ASP A 179 -21.54 -15.72 6.85
N ASP A 180 -22.53 -16.07 6.05
CA ASP A 180 -23.48 -15.16 5.45
C ASP A 180 -24.59 -14.79 6.46
N ALA A 181 -24.63 -13.53 6.87
CA ALA A 181 -25.27 -13.15 8.13
C ALA A 181 -26.62 -12.45 7.94
N ILE A 182 -27.67 -12.92 8.62
CA ILE A 182 -28.92 -12.17 8.79
C ILE A 182 -28.93 -11.57 10.19
N LEU A 183 -28.73 -10.25 10.31
CA LEU A 183 -28.71 -9.60 11.62
C LEU A 183 -30.14 -9.43 12.18
N VAL A 184 -30.38 -10.06 13.32
CA VAL A 184 -31.65 -9.99 14.06
C VAL A 184 -31.42 -9.54 15.49
N ILE A 185 -32.25 -8.60 15.93
CA ILE A 185 -32.22 -8.04 17.26
C ILE A 185 -33.44 -8.52 18.05
N GLY A 186 -33.17 -9.04 19.25
CA GLY A 186 -34.18 -9.43 20.23
C GLY A 186 -34.92 -10.75 19.95
N ASN A 187 -34.54 -11.52 18.91
CA ASN A 187 -35.07 -12.85 18.62
C ASN A 187 -34.12 -13.63 17.70
N GLU A 188 -34.37 -14.91 17.48
CA GLU A 188 -33.65 -15.71 16.48
C GLU A 188 -34.17 -15.43 15.05
N GLY A 189 -33.29 -15.49 14.04
CA GLY A 189 -33.66 -15.32 12.63
C GLY A 189 -34.36 -16.53 11.99
N ARG A 190 -34.65 -17.58 12.76
CA ARG A 190 -35.21 -18.86 12.29
C ARG A 190 -36.73 -18.89 12.18
N SER A 191 -37.44 -18.31 13.14
CA SER A 191 -38.83 -18.70 13.43
C SER A 191 -39.81 -17.54 13.58
N THR A 192 -39.43 -16.34 13.20
CA THR A 192 -40.29 -15.13 13.17
C THR A 192 -41.43 -15.36 12.16
N GLY A 193 -42.59 -15.83 12.66
CA GLY A 193 -43.70 -16.28 11.82
C GLY A 193 -44.67 -17.28 12.46
N GLY A 194 -44.66 -17.47 13.78
CA GLY A 194 -45.66 -18.31 14.47
C GLY A 194 -45.18 -19.68 14.97
N LEU A 195 -43.87 -19.96 15.00
CA LEU A 195 -43.34 -21.30 15.34
C LEU A 195 -42.43 -21.36 16.58
N GLY A 196 -42.40 -20.33 17.42
CA GLY A 196 -41.81 -20.39 18.76
C GLY A 196 -40.31 -20.13 18.77
N GLY A 197 -39.93 -18.88 18.49
CA GLY A 197 -38.54 -18.41 18.59
C GLY A 197 -38.03 -18.25 20.04
N GLU A 198 -36.83 -17.68 20.16
CA GLU A 198 -36.15 -17.36 21.42
C GLU A 198 -36.19 -15.84 21.70
N PRO A 199 -37.38 -15.22 21.87
CA PRO A 199 -37.46 -13.78 22.03
C PRO A 199 -36.76 -13.33 23.31
N LEU A 200 -36.24 -12.11 23.27
CA LEU A 200 -35.77 -11.40 24.45
C LEU A 200 -36.82 -11.45 25.57
N GLY A 201 -38.09 -11.32 25.21
CA GLY A 201 -39.22 -11.36 26.14
C GLY A 201 -39.18 -10.19 27.12
N GLY A 202 -38.89 -9.01 26.60
CA GLY A 202 -38.56 -7.80 27.35
C GLY A 202 -38.41 -6.58 26.44
N LYS A 203 -37.73 -5.55 26.93
CA LYS A 203 -37.40 -4.34 26.16
C LYS A 203 -35.92 -4.32 25.80
N ILE A 204 -35.61 -3.74 24.65
CA ILE A 204 -34.26 -3.50 24.16
C ILE A 204 -34.16 -2.08 23.62
N ASP A 205 -33.01 -1.46 23.83
CA ASP A 205 -32.68 -0.12 23.40
C ASP A 205 -31.15 0.01 23.17
N GLU A 206 -30.71 1.07 22.51
CA GLU A 206 -29.29 1.43 22.33
C GLU A 206 -28.40 0.24 21.93
N VAL A 207 -28.80 -0.47 20.87
CA VAL A 207 -28.02 -1.58 20.33
C VAL A 207 -26.87 -1.04 19.51
N ARG A 208 -25.63 -1.44 19.84
CA ARG A 208 -24.43 -1.06 19.09
C ARG A 208 -23.58 -2.29 18.76
N ILE A 209 -23.10 -2.32 17.53
CA ILE A 209 -22.11 -3.28 17.04
C ILE A 209 -20.89 -2.47 16.59
N SER A 210 -19.68 -2.89 16.91
CA SER A 210 -18.44 -2.20 16.52
C SER A 210 -17.37 -3.18 16.09
N LYS A 211 -16.59 -2.82 15.06
CA LYS A 211 -15.42 -3.56 14.55
C LYS A 211 -14.19 -3.52 15.49
N VAL A 212 -14.35 -3.03 16.72
CA VAL A 212 -13.27 -2.88 17.70
C VAL A 212 -13.70 -3.45 19.04
N ALA A 213 -12.74 -3.93 19.82
CA ALA A 213 -12.96 -4.38 21.19
C ALA A 213 -12.98 -3.18 22.14
N ARG A 214 -14.16 -2.80 22.63
CA ARG A 214 -14.31 -1.69 23.58
C ARG A 214 -13.92 -2.14 24.98
N THR A 215 -13.24 -1.25 25.69
CA THR A 215 -12.94 -1.42 27.11
C THR A 215 -14.14 -1.01 27.97
N ALA A 216 -14.12 -1.39 29.25
CA ALA A 216 -15.18 -1.09 30.20
C ALA A 216 -15.57 0.41 30.27
N SER A 217 -14.63 1.32 30.01
CA SER A 217 -14.83 2.77 30.03
C SER A 217 -15.31 3.37 28.70
N GLN A 218 -15.41 2.59 27.63
CA GLN A 218 -15.84 3.03 26.30
C GLN A 218 -17.30 2.65 25.97
N PHE A 219 -18.00 2.08 26.95
CA PHE A 219 -19.41 1.74 26.88
C PHE A 219 -20.31 2.89 27.33
N ILE A 220 -21.62 2.75 27.08
CA ILE A 220 -22.67 3.77 27.26
C ILE A 220 -23.02 4.13 28.73
N PHE A 221 -22.08 4.03 29.67
CA PHE A 221 -22.32 4.45 31.05
C PHE A 221 -22.18 5.96 31.17
N PHE A 222 -23.32 6.62 31.35
CA PHE A 222 -23.43 8.06 31.61
C PHE A 222 -22.29 8.58 32.51
N GLU A 223 -21.34 9.29 31.94
CA GLU A 223 -21.52 10.72 31.74
C GLU A 223 -21.42 10.92 30.25
N ASP A 224 -22.46 11.46 29.68
CA ASP A 224 -22.14 12.79 29.28
C ASP A 224 -23.02 13.84 29.98
N GLY A 225 -24.27 14.03 29.58
CA GLY A 225 -25.04 15.16 30.10
C GLY A 225 -24.48 16.49 29.60
N ASP A 226 -25.36 17.44 29.37
CA ASP A 226 -24.98 18.77 28.90
C ASP A 226 -25.15 19.72 30.10
N THR A 227 -24.14 19.78 30.96
CA THR A 227 -24.21 20.46 32.26
C THR A 227 -24.51 21.95 32.10
N ASP A 228 -23.99 22.56 31.05
CA ASP A 228 -24.16 23.98 30.75
C ASP A 228 -25.22 24.28 29.66
N ASN A 229 -25.87 23.25 29.10
CA ASN A 229 -27.01 23.28 28.17
C ASN A 229 -26.72 24.00 26.85
N ASP A 230 -25.56 23.75 26.27
CA ASP A 230 -25.06 24.37 25.06
C ASP A 230 -25.20 23.47 23.79
N GLY A 231 -25.69 22.24 23.98
CA GLY A 231 -25.86 21.22 22.95
C GLY A 231 -24.65 20.31 22.75
N LEU A 232 -23.54 20.57 23.44
CA LEU A 232 -22.37 19.70 23.46
C LEU A 232 -22.46 18.70 24.60
N PRO A 233 -21.98 17.48 24.35
CA PRO A 233 -21.86 16.53 25.43
C PRO A 233 -20.61 16.81 26.35
N ASP A 234 -20.76 16.96 27.69
CA ASP A 234 -19.72 17.16 28.73
C ASP A 234 -18.48 16.25 28.62
N GLY A 235 -18.70 14.99 28.27
CA GLY A 235 -17.68 13.96 28.07
C GLY A 235 -16.92 14.17 26.76
N TRP A 236 -17.62 14.57 25.69
CA TRP A 236 -17.00 15.02 24.45
C TRP A 236 -16.20 16.31 24.66
N GLU A 237 -16.76 17.30 25.35
CA GLU A 237 -16.06 18.54 25.69
C GLU A 237 -14.81 18.29 26.55
N ARG A 238 -14.88 17.38 27.52
CA ARG A 238 -13.70 17.00 28.32
C ARG A 238 -12.64 16.27 27.51
N LEU A 239 -13.05 15.48 26.51
CA LEU A 239 -12.12 14.79 25.63
C LEU A 239 -11.36 15.79 24.74
N HIS A 240 -12.08 16.72 24.12
CA HIS A 240 -11.53 17.65 23.15
C HIS A 240 -10.93 18.91 23.81
N PHE A 241 -11.62 19.53 24.75
CA PHE A 241 -11.22 20.82 25.33
C PHE A 241 -10.69 20.71 26.78
N GLY A 242 -10.87 19.56 27.43
CA GLY A 242 -10.46 19.32 28.81
C GLY A 242 -11.33 19.98 29.88
N ASN A 243 -12.42 20.66 29.48
CA ASN A 243 -13.36 21.36 30.36
C ASN A 243 -14.66 21.72 29.60
N LEU A 244 -15.68 22.19 30.34
CA LEU A 244 -17.03 22.54 29.84
C LEU A 244 -17.19 24.04 29.54
N SER A 245 -16.14 24.71 29.03
CA SER A 245 -16.20 26.17 28.80
C SER A 245 -16.40 26.54 27.34
N GLN A 246 -16.28 25.57 26.44
CA GLN A 246 -16.62 25.81 25.04
C GLN A 246 -18.13 25.83 24.90
N THR A 247 -18.59 26.36 23.77
CA THR A 247 -20.03 26.36 23.49
C THR A 247 -20.28 25.58 22.21
N GLY A 248 -21.46 24.99 22.04
CA GLY A 248 -21.86 24.39 20.77
C GLY A 248 -21.83 25.37 19.58
N SER A 249 -21.98 26.68 19.84
CA SER A 249 -21.83 27.74 18.83
C SER A 249 -20.40 28.29 18.68
N GLY A 250 -19.46 27.78 19.48
CA GLY A 250 -18.05 28.13 19.41
C GLY A 250 -17.39 27.46 18.22
N ASP A 251 -16.19 27.92 17.91
CA ASP A 251 -15.32 27.46 16.82
C ASP A 251 -13.91 27.52 17.42
N TYR A 252 -13.44 26.40 17.96
CA TYR A 252 -12.30 26.38 18.87
C TYR A 252 -10.95 26.49 18.14
N ASP A 253 -10.83 25.84 16.99
CA ASP A 253 -9.65 25.82 16.13
C ASP A 253 -9.70 26.83 14.98
N THR A 254 -10.83 27.52 14.79
CA THR A 254 -11.02 28.64 13.86
C THR A 254 -11.05 28.25 12.39
N ASP A 255 -11.49 27.03 12.09
CA ASP A 255 -11.70 26.50 10.74
C ASP A 255 -12.99 27.03 10.06
N GLY A 256 -13.88 27.65 10.85
CA GLY A 256 -15.16 28.19 10.40
C GLY A 256 -16.37 27.26 10.63
N HIS A 257 -16.17 26.10 11.22
CA HIS A 257 -17.20 25.18 11.68
C HIS A 257 -17.46 25.36 13.17
N THR A 258 -18.70 25.14 13.59
CA THR A 258 -19.04 25.22 15.02
C THR A 258 -18.74 23.89 15.69
N ASN A 259 -18.29 23.89 16.94
CA ASN A 259 -18.08 22.69 17.75
C ASN A 259 -19.26 21.71 17.70
N LEU A 260 -20.50 22.20 17.64
CA LEU A 260 -21.70 21.34 17.51
C LEU A 260 -21.81 20.70 16.13
N ALA A 261 -21.43 21.40 15.06
CA ALA A 261 -21.40 20.84 13.71
C ALA A 261 -20.36 19.71 13.63
N GLU A 262 -19.20 19.94 14.21
CA GLU A 262 -18.12 18.95 14.28
C GLU A 262 -18.49 17.75 15.13
N PHE A 263 -19.07 17.95 16.31
CA PHE A 263 -19.62 16.88 17.13
C PHE A 263 -20.61 16.00 16.34
N ASN A 264 -21.51 16.61 15.56
CA ASN A 264 -22.49 15.88 14.76
C ASN A 264 -21.87 15.17 13.55
N ALA A 265 -20.76 15.68 13.01
CA ALA A 265 -20.05 15.11 11.88
C ALA A 265 -19.01 14.05 12.29
N GLY A 266 -18.53 14.09 13.53
CA GLY A 266 -17.43 13.25 14.01
C GLY A 266 -16.04 13.80 13.72
N SER A 267 -15.92 15.05 13.24
CA SER A 267 -14.65 15.75 13.05
C SER A 267 -14.06 16.22 14.38
N ASN A 268 -12.79 16.64 14.38
CA ASN A 268 -12.05 16.98 15.58
C ASN A 268 -11.94 18.52 15.79
N PRO A 269 -12.64 19.09 16.80
CA PRO A 269 -12.73 20.53 17.07
C PRO A 269 -11.45 21.18 17.62
N ASN A 270 -10.32 20.47 17.59
CA ASN A 270 -9.02 21.02 17.94
C ASN A 270 -8.03 20.94 16.78
N ASP A 271 -8.50 20.54 15.61
CA ASP A 271 -7.68 20.30 14.44
C ASP A 271 -8.28 21.03 13.25
N PHE A 272 -7.63 22.12 12.88
CA PHE A 272 -8.06 23.00 11.79
C PHE A 272 -8.26 22.27 10.44
N GLY A 273 -7.60 21.12 10.23
CA GLY A 273 -7.78 20.31 9.03
C GLY A 273 -9.01 19.39 9.09
N SER A 274 -9.44 18.98 10.28
CA SER A 274 -10.52 18.01 10.46
C SER A 274 -11.87 18.71 10.47
N VAL A 275 -12.54 18.76 9.32
CA VAL A 275 -13.80 19.49 9.14
C VAL A 275 -14.97 18.54 8.84
N PRO A 276 -16.23 18.97 9.01
CA PRO A 276 -17.37 18.19 8.54
C PRO A 276 -17.28 17.87 7.03
N GLY A 277 -17.07 16.60 6.70
CA GLY A 277 -16.94 16.10 5.33
C GLY A 277 -15.50 15.92 4.83
N ASP A 278 -14.50 16.13 5.69
CA ASP A 278 -13.08 15.79 5.51
C ASP A 278 -12.53 15.55 6.94
N ILE A 279 -12.84 14.37 7.50
CA ILE A 279 -12.67 14.08 8.93
C ILE A 279 -11.21 13.86 9.31
N ASP A 280 -10.40 13.30 8.42
CA ASP A 280 -8.96 13.09 8.65
C ASP A 280 -8.08 14.25 8.13
N GLY A 281 -8.67 15.22 7.43
CA GLY A 281 -8.09 16.53 7.17
C GLY A 281 -7.00 16.51 6.11
N ASP A 282 -7.13 15.61 5.14
CA ASP A 282 -6.15 15.44 4.08
C ASP A 282 -6.53 16.17 2.77
N GLY A 283 -7.71 16.80 2.75
CA GLY A 283 -8.22 17.60 1.65
C GLY A 283 -9.17 16.86 0.71
N LEU A 284 -9.38 15.55 0.89
CA LEU A 284 -10.37 14.78 0.15
C LEU A 284 -11.72 14.79 0.87
N ASN A 285 -12.81 14.71 0.09
CA ASN A 285 -14.14 14.60 0.68
C ASN A 285 -14.44 13.17 1.16
N ASP A 286 -14.90 13.03 2.42
CA ASP A 286 -15.24 11.74 3.02
C ASP A 286 -16.22 10.91 2.16
N GLU A 287 -17.21 11.56 1.52
CA GLU A 287 -18.19 10.85 0.68
C GLU A 287 -17.56 10.32 -0.60
N TRP A 288 -16.61 11.06 -1.17
CA TRP A 288 -15.86 10.65 -2.35
C TRP A 288 -14.88 9.52 -2.01
N GLU A 289 -14.16 9.61 -0.90
CA GLU A 289 -13.26 8.56 -0.44
C GLU A 289 -14.00 7.26 -0.11
N LEU A 290 -15.14 7.34 0.60
CA LEU A 290 -15.95 6.16 0.90
C LEU A 290 -16.53 5.52 -0.36
N LEU A 291 -16.84 6.32 -1.39
CA LEU A 291 -17.34 5.81 -2.67
C LEU A 291 -16.26 5.10 -3.48
N ASN A 292 -15.03 5.61 -3.47
CA ASN A 292 -13.94 5.12 -4.31
C ASN A 292 -13.03 4.09 -3.60
N PHE A 293 -12.89 4.16 -2.28
CA PHE A 293 -11.91 3.35 -1.51
C PHE A 293 -12.50 2.56 -0.33
N ASP A 294 -13.78 2.74 -0.01
CA ASP A 294 -14.44 2.14 1.17
C ASP A 294 -13.82 2.53 2.54
N ASN A 295 -12.96 3.55 2.58
CA ASN A 295 -12.28 4.03 3.79
C ASN A 295 -11.78 5.49 3.64
N LEU A 296 -11.37 6.10 4.76
CA LEU A 296 -10.80 7.46 4.86
C LEU A 296 -9.31 7.36 5.24
N SER A 297 -8.47 6.84 4.36
CA SER A 297 -7.03 6.74 4.68
C SER A 297 -6.13 6.97 3.48
N HIS A 298 -6.72 7.24 2.33
CA HIS A 298 -6.02 7.56 1.10
C HIS A 298 -5.78 9.04 1.08
N SER A 299 -4.55 9.47 0.89
CA SER A 299 -4.25 10.90 0.83
C SER A 299 -4.54 11.50 -0.55
N GLY A 300 -4.76 12.82 -0.58
CA GLY A 300 -4.91 13.58 -1.82
C GLY A 300 -3.72 13.51 -2.79
N TYR A 301 -2.54 13.05 -2.33
CA TYR A 301 -1.31 12.94 -3.14
C TYR A 301 -1.06 11.55 -3.73
N GLU A 302 -1.90 10.57 -3.41
CA GLU A 302 -1.78 9.23 -3.96
C GLU A 302 -2.29 9.17 -5.40
N ASP A 303 -1.75 8.21 -6.15
CA ASP A 303 -2.13 7.84 -7.51
C ASP A 303 -2.32 6.30 -7.52
N PRO A 304 -3.51 5.80 -7.12
CA PRO A 304 -3.73 4.36 -6.92
C PRO A 304 -3.70 3.55 -8.22
N ASP A 305 -4.10 4.15 -9.35
CA ASP A 305 -4.22 3.46 -10.64
C ASP A 305 -3.08 3.72 -11.63
N GLN A 306 -2.14 4.60 -11.25
CA GLN A 306 -0.90 4.92 -11.95
C GLN A 306 -1.14 5.57 -13.31
N ASP A 307 -2.07 6.52 -13.32
CA ASP A 307 -2.44 7.33 -14.47
C ASP A 307 -1.79 8.73 -14.47
N PHE A 308 -0.93 8.98 -13.48
CA PHE A 308 -0.18 10.23 -13.22
C PHE A 308 -1.02 11.36 -12.65
N ASN A 309 -2.30 11.12 -12.33
CA ASN A 309 -3.11 12.05 -11.59
C ASN A 309 -3.22 11.65 -10.13
N THR A 310 -3.25 12.66 -9.28
CA THR A 310 -3.44 12.47 -7.84
C THR A 310 -4.93 12.42 -7.50
N ASN A 311 -5.28 11.75 -6.40
CA ASN A 311 -6.64 11.69 -5.90
C ASN A 311 -7.33 13.08 -5.83
N GLU A 312 -6.61 14.13 -5.42
CA GLU A 312 -7.14 15.51 -5.37
C GLU A 312 -7.51 16.06 -6.76
N GLU A 313 -6.68 15.78 -7.77
CA GLU A 313 -6.93 16.18 -9.16
C GLU A 313 -8.15 15.46 -9.73
N GLU A 314 -8.27 14.17 -9.41
CA GLU A 314 -9.36 13.33 -9.88
C GLU A 314 -10.69 13.63 -9.20
N GLU A 315 -10.69 13.88 -7.89
CA GLU A 315 -11.86 14.39 -7.18
C GLU A 315 -12.36 15.68 -7.83
N THR A 316 -11.43 16.60 -8.12
CA THR A 316 -11.74 17.87 -8.77
C THR A 316 -12.30 17.69 -10.18
N ALA A 317 -11.77 16.73 -10.94
CA ALA A 317 -12.21 16.41 -12.30
C ALA A 317 -13.48 15.55 -12.35
N GLY A 318 -13.82 14.87 -11.25
CA GLY A 318 -14.89 13.88 -11.18
C GLY A 318 -14.57 12.59 -11.95
N THR A 319 -13.30 12.20 -11.94
CA THR A 319 -12.79 10.97 -12.56
C THR A 319 -12.71 9.83 -11.52
N ASP A 320 -12.22 8.65 -11.91
CA ASP A 320 -12.30 7.44 -11.08
C ASP A 320 -10.87 7.05 -10.71
N PRO A 321 -10.45 7.26 -9.44
CA PRO A 321 -9.07 7.10 -9.00
C PRO A 321 -8.56 5.67 -8.92
N ASN A 322 -9.41 4.72 -9.33
CA ASN A 322 -9.07 3.31 -9.41
C ASN A 322 -9.04 2.81 -10.87
N SER A 323 -9.10 3.70 -11.85
CA SER A 323 -9.19 3.37 -13.26
C SER A 323 -8.39 4.31 -14.16
N LYS A 324 -7.20 3.84 -14.56
CA LYS A 324 -6.30 4.47 -15.55
C LYS A 324 -6.91 4.86 -16.92
N ASN A 325 -8.16 4.45 -17.20
CA ASN A 325 -8.93 4.87 -18.37
C ASN A 325 -9.91 6.03 -18.07
N SER A 326 -9.82 6.62 -16.88
CA SER A 326 -10.71 7.65 -16.37
C SER A 326 -9.87 8.70 -15.67
N PHE A 327 -9.33 9.63 -16.45
CA PHE A 327 -8.38 10.66 -16.02
C PHE A 327 -8.87 12.07 -16.39
N PRO A 328 -8.38 13.11 -15.71
CA PRO A 328 -8.46 14.50 -16.18
C PRO A 328 -7.85 14.66 -17.59
N ASP A 329 -8.61 15.24 -18.52
CA ASP A 329 -8.19 15.55 -19.90
C ASP A 329 -8.77 16.93 -20.28
N MET A 330 -8.02 17.99 -19.99
CA MET A 330 -8.50 19.38 -20.07
C MET A 330 -8.55 19.89 -21.51
N ASP A 331 -7.69 19.40 -22.39
CA ASP A 331 -7.62 19.84 -23.79
C ASP A 331 -8.32 18.89 -24.80
N MET A 332 -8.83 17.76 -24.30
CA MET A 332 -9.68 16.78 -24.98
C MET A 332 -8.97 16.06 -26.13
N ASP A 333 -7.68 15.78 -25.98
CA ASP A 333 -6.89 15.11 -26.99
C ASP A 333 -6.78 13.59 -26.76
N GLY A 334 -7.20 13.11 -25.58
CA GLY A 334 -7.20 11.71 -25.17
C GLY A 334 -6.00 11.29 -24.31
N LEU A 335 -5.13 12.21 -23.92
CA LEU A 335 -4.05 11.98 -22.95
C LEU A 335 -4.48 12.42 -21.53
N SER A 336 -3.86 11.81 -20.53
CA SER A 336 -3.98 12.25 -19.14
C SER A 336 -3.24 13.58 -18.95
N ASP A 337 -3.91 14.58 -18.36
CA ASP A 337 -3.30 15.86 -17.99
C ASP A 337 -2.07 15.62 -17.08
N GLY A 338 -2.18 14.67 -16.15
CA GLY A 338 -1.09 14.32 -15.22
C GLY A 338 0.14 13.79 -15.94
N TRP A 339 -0.09 12.90 -16.92
CA TRP A 339 0.97 12.33 -17.75
C TRP A 339 1.63 13.40 -18.62
N GLU A 340 0.85 14.30 -19.23
CA GLU A 340 1.38 15.40 -20.03
C GLU A 340 2.21 16.38 -19.20
N TYR A 341 1.77 16.72 -17.99
CA TYR A 341 2.55 17.57 -17.08
C TYR A 341 3.83 16.89 -16.62
N HIS A 342 3.82 15.58 -16.41
CA HIS A 342 5.00 14.83 -16.01
C HIS A 342 6.11 14.92 -17.07
N PHE A 343 5.80 14.63 -18.33
CA PHE A 343 6.81 14.54 -19.39
C PHE A 343 7.05 15.85 -20.15
N PHE A 344 6.02 16.65 -20.37
CA PHE A 344 6.08 17.85 -21.21
C PHE A 344 5.95 19.16 -20.43
N PHE A 345 5.60 19.11 -19.15
CA PHE A 345 5.35 20.28 -18.29
C PHE A 345 4.23 21.21 -18.77
N ASN A 346 3.39 20.74 -19.72
CA ASN A 346 2.24 21.46 -20.28
C ASN A 346 1.35 20.53 -21.11
N LEU A 347 0.12 20.96 -21.37
CA LEU A 347 -0.90 20.26 -22.18
C LEU A 347 -0.80 20.62 -23.67
N SER A 348 0.34 20.36 -24.31
CA SER A 348 0.46 20.56 -25.77
C SER A 348 1.03 19.36 -26.50
N ALA A 349 1.24 18.27 -25.76
CA ALA A 349 1.49 17.00 -26.37
C ALA A 349 0.22 16.62 -27.17
N THR A 350 0.37 15.71 -28.13
CA THR A 350 -0.81 15.18 -28.82
C THR A 350 -0.79 13.68 -28.71
N ALA A 351 -1.92 13.01 -28.56
CA ALA A 351 -1.99 11.54 -28.55
C ALA A 351 -1.21 10.87 -29.71
N SER A 352 -1.18 11.49 -30.91
CA SER A 352 -0.43 11.01 -32.08
C SER A 352 1.01 11.53 -32.21
N GLY A 353 1.50 12.27 -31.22
CA GLY A 353 2.87 12.80 -31.18
C GLY A 353 3.87 11.68 -30.90
N ASP A 354 5.11 11.88 -31.34
CA ASP A 354 6.25 10.96 -31.19
C ASP A 354 7.44 11.91 -30.96
N ALA A 355 7.68 12.25 -29.69
CA ALA A 355 8.50 13.41 -29.34
C ALA A 355 10.01 13.09 -29.36
N ASP A 356 10.37 11.85 -29.05
CA ASP A 356 11.74 11.33 -29.06
C ASP A 356 12.12 10.62 -30.37
N GLY A 357 11.15 10.30 -31.23
CA GLY A 357 11.37 9.72 -32.55
C GLY A 357 11.58 8.20 -32.52
N ASP A 358 11.14 7.53 -31.46
CA ASP A 358 11.31 6.10 -31.24
C ASP A 358 10.25 5.24 -31.98
N LEU A 359 9.36 5.93 -32.71
CA LEU A 359 8.20 5.44 -33.46
C LEU A 359 6.95 5.17 -32.64
N TYR A 360 6.98 5.23 -31.32
CA TYR A 360 5.80 5.10 -30.48
C TYR A 360 5.10 6.44 -30.36
N THR A 361 3.76 6.39 -30.43
CA THR A 361 2.99 7.60 -30.18
C THR A 361 2.78 7.79 -28.68
N ASN A 362 2.68 9.03 -28.21
CA ASN A 362 2.37 9.37 -26.82
C ASN A 362 1.25 8.51 -26.19
N ASP A 363 0.18 8.21 -26.94
CA ASP A 363 -0.91 7.31 -26.50
C ASP A 363 -0.44 5.86 -26.30
N GLU A 364 0.35 5.32 -27.22
CA GLU A 364 0.96 3.98 -27.07
C GLU A 364 1.85 3.94 -25.82
N GLU A 365 2.64 4.98 -25.61
CA GLU A 365 3.59 5.08 -24.51
C GLU A 365 2.92 5.22 -23.14
N TYR A 366 1.83 5.98 -23.06
CA TYR A 366 1.00 6.05 -21.86
C TYR A 366 0.50 4.67 -21.39
N TYR A 367 0.08 3.82 -22.33
CA TYR A 367 -0.37 2.45 -22.02
C TYR A 367 0.78 1.47 -21.79
N LEU A 368 1.94 1.69 -22.40
CA LEU A 368 3.14 0.87 -22.22
C LEU A 368 3.91 1.24 -20.94
N GLY A 369 3.69 2.44 -20.40
CA GLY A 369 4.43 2.97 -19.25
C GLY A 369 5.86 3.37 -19.61
N THR A 370 6.07 3.84 -20.84
CA THR A 370 7.37 4.34 -21.34
C THR A 370 7.48 5.86 -21.22
N ASP A 371 8.72 6.37 -21.21
CA ASP A 371 9.03 7.80 -21.24
C ASP A 371 9.04 8.33 -22.69
N PRO A 372 8.05 9.16 -23.10
CA PRO A 372 7.89 9.71 -24.45
C PRO A 372 8.94 10.74 -24.85
N THR A 373 9.92 11.00 -23.99
CA THR A 373 11.00 11.95 -24.23
C THR A 373 12.36 11.28 -24.40
N GLU A 374 12.44 9.95 -24.25
CA GLU A 374 13.67 9.19 -24.24
C GLU A 374 13.55 7.92 -25.10
N TYR A 375 14.12 7.95 -26.31
CA TYR A 375 14.00 6.85 -27.28
C TYR A 375 14.49 5.48 -26.79
N LEU A 376 15.30 5.44 -25.73
CA LEU A 376 15.76 4.19 -25.09
C LEU A 376 14.69 3.59 -24.16
N SER A 377 13.70 4.36 -23.76
CA SER A 377 12.55 3.89 -23.00
C SER A 377 11.52 3.30 -23.96
N SER A 378 11.87 2.23 -24.66
CA SER A 378 10.97 1.56 -25.60
C SER A 378 10.99 0.04 -25.38
N PRO A 379 9.93 -0.69 -25.78
CA PRO A 379 9.94 -2.15 -25.78
C PRO A 379 11.00 -2.74 -26.71
N ASP A 380 11.42 -3.98 -26.45
CA ASP A 380 12.10 -4.86 -27.42
C ASP A 380 11.05 -5.84 -27.99
N ASN A 381 10.45 -5.47 -29.13
CA ASN A 381 9.29 -6.18 -29.65
C ASN A 381 9.61 -7.48 -30.38
N ASP A 382 10.80 -7.59 -30.99
CA ASP A 382 11.21 -8.79 -31.71
C ASP A 382 12.19 -9.68 -30.93
N GLY A 383 12.60 -9.24 -29.74
CA GLY A 383 13.28 -10.02 -28.72
C GLY A 383 14.73 -10.32 -29.07
N ASP A 384 15.38 -9.42 -29.81
CA ASP A 384 16.73 -9.60 -30.33
C ASP A 384 17.83 -8.98 -29.45
N GLY A 385 17.42 -8.34 -28.35
CA GLY A 385 18.30 -7.72 -27.37
C GLY A 385 18.56 -6.24 -27.60
N LEU A 386 17.84 -5.58 -28.53
CA LEU A 386 17.85 -4.13 -28.74
C LEU A 386 16.46 -3.56 -28.45
N VAL A 387 16.39 -2.35 -27.87
CA VAL A 387 15.10 -1.65 -27.73
C VAL A 387 14.71 -0.99 -29.06
N ASP A 388 13.43 -1.06 -29.41
CA ASP A 388 12.89 -0.63 -30.71
C ASP A 388 13.31 0.81 -31.07
N GLY A 389 13.33 1.69 -30.07
CA GLY A 389 13.67 3.09 -30.23
C GLY A 389 15.14 3.35 -30.50
N TRP A 390 16.05 2.52 -29.98
CA TRP A 390 17.49 2.62 -30.33
C TRP A 390 17.70 2.31 -31.81
N GLU A 391 17.00 1.30 -32.30
CA GLU A 391 17.04 0.95 -33.72
C GLU A 391 16.42 2.05 -34.59
N ALA A 392 15.31 2.65 -34.15
CA ALA A 392 14.71 3.81 -34.81
C ALA A 392 15.68 4.98 -34.89
N HIS A 393 16.37 5.30 -33.79
CA HIS A 393 17.31 6.40 -33.72
C HIS A 393 18.46 6.27 -34.73
N TYR A 394 19.09 5.10 -34.80
CA TYR A 394 20.30 4.91 -35.60
C TYR A 394 20.06 4.39 -37.02
N PHE A 395 19.02 3.58 -37.23
CA PHE A 395 18.85 2.85 -38.47
C PHE A 395 17.61 3.26 -39.27
N PHE A 396 16.72 4.11 -38.77
CA PHE A 396 15.51 4.48 -39.51
C PHE A 396 15.79 5.07 -40.90
N VAL A 397 15.13 4.51 -41.91
CA VAL A 397 15.14 5.02 -43.29
C VAL A 397 13.73 5.36 -43.73
N SER A 398 13.58 6.49 -44.42
CA SER A 398 12.29 6.95 -44.96
C SER A 398 11.60 5.85 -45.80
N GLY A 399 10.46 5.37 -45.31
CA GLY A 399 9.65 4.33 -45.95
C GLY A 399 9.61 3.00 -45.18
N ASP A 400 10.36 2.89 -44.08
CA ASP A 400 10.32 1.75 -43.18
C ASP A 400 8.94 1.59 -42.53
N THR A 401 8.52 0.33 -42.37
CA THR A 401 7.51 -0.06 -41.37
C THR A 401 8.23 -0.49 -40.09
N ARG A 402 7.57 -0.42 -38.92
CA ARG A 402 8.13 -0.89 -37.63
C ARG A 402 8.76 -2.30 -37.78
N GLU A 403 8.03 -3.26 -38.34
CA GLU A 403 8.53 -4.63 -38.63
C GLU A 403 9.82 -4.70 -39.48
N THR A 404 10.03 -3.78 -40.44
CA THR A 404 11.21 -3.80 -41.31
C THR A 404 12.39 -3.02 -40.76
N LEU A 405 12.14 -2.16 -39.78
CA LEU A 405 13.18 -1.46 -39.03
C LEU A 405 13.81 -2.42 -38.04
N LEU A 406 12.99 -3.02 -37.16
CA LEU A 406 13.46 -3.88 -36.06
C LEU A 406 14.22 -5.11 -36.60
N ALA A 407 13.69 -5.76 -37.63
CA ALA A 407 14.35 -6.93 -38.23
C ALA A 407 15.67 -6.64 -38.99
N ARG A 408 16.20 -5.41 -38.95
CA ARG A 408 17.40 -4.99 -39.72
C ARG A 408 18.70 -5.30 -38.99
N GLN A 409 18.72 -5.04 -37.69
CA GLN A 409 19.86 -5.31 -36.84
C GLN A 409 19.50 -6.42 -35.86
N ASP A 410 20.49 -6.87 -35.11
CA ASP A 410 20.30 -7.66 -33.89
C ASP A 410 21.38 -7.26 -32.90
N GLY A 411 21.25 -7.65 -31.62
CA GLY A 411 22.23 -7.30 -30.58
C GLY A 411 23.68 -7.74 -30.88
N THR A 412 23.87 -8.69 -31.80
CA THR A 412 25.18 -9.23 -32.19
C THR A 412 25.82 -8.56 -33.40
N GLY A 413 25.09 -7.68 -34.09
CA GLY A 413 25.58 -6.93 -35.25
C GLY A 413 26.74 -5.98 -34.88
N ASP A 414 27.61 -5.70 -35.85
CA ASP A 414 28.69 -4.70 -35.76
C ASP A 414 28.69 -3.93 -37.11
N PRO A 415 27.76 -2.97 -37.29
CA PRO A 415 27.48 -2.39 -38.60
C PRO A 415 28.59 -1.46 -39.10
N ASP A 416 29.36 -0.87 -38.19
CA ASP A 416 30.46 0.04 -38.55
C ASP A 416 31.84 -0.65 -38.54
N GLY A 417 31.98 -1.81 -37.91
CA GLY A 417 33.18 -2.65 -37.92
C GLY A 417 34.25 -2.21 -36.93
N ASP A 418 33.90 -1.53 -35.85
CA ASP A 418 34.86 -1.11 -34.82
C ASP A 418 35.16 -2.17 -33.76
N GLY A 419 34.39 -3.26 -33.76
CA GLY A 419 34.55 -4.40 -32.86
C GLY A 419 33.64 -4.38 -31.64
N TYR A 420 32.77 -3.39 -31.47
CA TYR A 420 31.65 -3.44 -30.53
C TYR A 420 30.39 -3.99 -31.23
N SER A 421 29.60 -4.78 -30.50
CA SER A 421 28.31 -5.22 -31.01
C SER A 421 27.21 -4.22 -30.66
N ASN A 422 26.11 -4.21 -31.41
CA ASN A 422 24.98 -3.31 -31.18
C ASN A 422 24.50 -3.31 -29.72
N GLU A 423 24.40 -4.48 -29.06
CA GLU A 423 24.01 -4.57 -27.64
C GLU A 423 25.02 -3.87 -26.71
N LEU A 424 26.33 -3.98 -27.00
CA LEU A 424 27.37 -3.27 -26.25
C LEU A 424 27.29 -1.77 -26.51
N GLU A 425 26.98 -1.36 -27.73
CA GLU A 425 26.88 0.03 -28.11
C GLU A 425 25.63 0.71 -27.57
N GLU A 426 24.48 0.03 -27.60
CA GLU A 426 23.25 0.45 -26.93
C GLU A 426 23.48 0.63 -25.44
N THR A 427 24.07 -0.37 -24.78
CA THR A 427 24.42 -0.29 -23.35
C THR A 427 25.41 0.85 -23.07
N ALA A 428 26.37 1.09 -23.96
CA ALA A 428 27.38 2.12 -23.80
C ALA A 428 26.93 3.53 -24.25
N GLY A 429 25.76 3.65 -24.90
CA GLY A 429 25.31 4.89 -25.52
C GLY A 429 26.25 5.36 -26.65
N THR A 430 26.97 4.45 -27.30
CA THR A 430 27.84 4.74 -28.43
C THR A 430 27.07 4.68 -29.75
N ASN A 431 27.70 5.09 -30.84
CA ASN A 431 27.01 5.23 -32.12
C ASN A 431 27.40 4.08 -33.06
N PRO A 432 26.46 3.16 -33.36
CA PRO A 432 26.70 1.91 -34.11
C PRO A 432 26.88 2.10 -35.62
N THR A 433 26.94 3.35 -36.06
CA THR A 433 27.14 3.72 -37.46
C THR A 433 28.45 4.48 -37.67
N THR A 434 29.25 4.68 -36.62
CA THR A 434 30.48 5.47 -36.65
C THR A 434 31.61 4.83 -35.85
N LEU A 435 32.61 4.32 -36.57
CA LEU A 435 33.80 3.68 -36.02
C LEU A 435 34.35 4.33 -34.72
N GLN A 436 34.23 3.63 -33.59
CA GLN A 436 34.84 3.96 -32.30
C GLN A 436 35.97 2.99 -31.91
N ARG A 437 36.93 2.74 -32.81
CA ARG A 437 38.12 1.97 -32.44
C ARG A 437 38.93 2.73 -31.38
N PRO A 438 39.41 2.08 -30.30
CA PRO A 438 40.62 2.58 -29.64
C PRO A 438 41.71 2.59 -30.72
N THR A 439 42.32 3.76 -30.91
CA THR A 439 43.20 3.99 -32.07
C THR A 439 44.40 3.05 -31.95
N ASP A 440 44.70 2.29 -33.00
CA ASP A 440 45.91 1.46 -33.17
C ASP A 440 46.46 1.87 -34.54
N MET A 441 47.19 2.99 -34.52
CA MET A 441 47.57 3.75 -35.70
C MET A 441 48.67 3.06 -36.51
N ASP A 442 49.52 2.29 -35.85
CA ASP A 442 50.62 1.57 -36.48
C ASP A 442 50.30 0.08 -36.77
N GLY A 443 49.18 -0.43 -36.24
CA GLY A 443 48.53 -1.69 -36.62
C GLY A 443 49.21 -2.91 -36.04
N ASP A 444 49.86 -2.76 -34.89
CA ASP A 444 50.69 -3.79 -34.28
C ASP A 444 49.94 -4.65 -33.24
N GLY A 445 48.72 -4.22 -32.87
CA GLY A 445 47.83 -4.87 -31.92
C GLY A 445 47.89 -4.31 -30.50
N LEU A 446 48.65 -3.25 -30.27
CA LEU A 446 48.58 -2.38 -29.09
C LEU A 446 47.71 -1.18 -29.43
N VAL A 447 47.02 -0.63 -28.44
CA VAL A 447 46.24 0.60 -28.64
C VAL A 447 47.10 1.82 -28.31
N ASP A 448 47.02 2.84 -29.15
CA ASP A 448 47.78 4.09 -29.09
C ASP A 448 47.72 4.72 -27.69
N SER A 449 46.57 4.68 -27.03
CA SER A 449 46.40 5.25 -25.69
C SER A 449 47.28 4.55 -24.65
N TRP A 450 47.42 3.22 -24.72
CA TRP A 450 48.27 2.41 -23.86
C TRP A 450 49.75 2.67 -24.13
N GLU A 451 50.14 2.69 -25.39
CA GLU A 451 51.53 2.93 -25.79
C GLU A 451 51.98 4.35 -25.42
N MET A 452 51.14 5.34 -25.70
CA MET A 452 51.37 6.72 -25.31
C MET A 452 51.43 6.90 -23.79
N PHE A 453 50.72 6.07 -23.03
CA PHE A 453 50.75 6.11 -21.56
C PHE A 453 52.07 5.56 -21.01
N HIS A 454 52.45 4.33 -21.38
CA HIS A 454 53.66 3.70 -20.82
C HIS A 454 54.93 4.22 -21.47
N PHE A 455 54.96 4.44 -22.79
CA PHE A 455 56.18 4.71 -23.56
C PHE A 455 56.25 6.15 -24.09
N GLY A 456 55.10 6.77 -24.35
CA GLY A 456 55.03 8.16 -24.83
C GLY A 456 55.24 8.32 -26.34
N ASP A 457 55.25 7.19 -27.05
CA ASP A 457 55.28 7.04 -28.50
C ASP A 457 54.58 5.72 -28.88
N LEU A 458 54.52 5.42 -30.18
CA LEU A 458 53.91 4.21 -30.77
C LEU A 458 54.99 3.30 -31.39
N ASP A 459 56.20 3.27 -30.80
CA ASP A 459 57.33 2.54 -31.36
C ASP A 459 57.48 1.12 -30.77
N GLU A 460 56.76 0.82 -29.69
CA GLU A 460 56.75 -0.50 -29.08
C GLU A 460 56.02 -1.51 -29.98
N VAL A 461 56.23 -2.81 -29.73
CA VAL A 461 55.51 -3.84 -30.48
C VAL A 461 54.77 -4.78 -29.53
N ALA A 462 53.64 -5.35 -29.96
CA ALA A 462 52.87 -6.34 -29.20
C ALA A 462 53.70 -7.51 -28.63
N SER A 463 54.77 -7.90 -29.33
CA SER A 463 55.72 -8.95 -28.91
C SER A 463 56.90 -8.48 -28.06
N GLY A 464 56.97 -7.18 -27.75
CA GLY A 464 58.01 -6.55 -26.93
C GLY A 464 57.96 -7.03 -25.48
N ASN A 465 59.06 -6.83 -24.76
CA ASN A 465 59.19 -7.06 -23.33
C ASN A 465 60.25 -6.08 -22.80
N PRO A 466 59.86 -4.82 -22.55
CA PRO A 466 60.79 -3.72 -22.25
C PRO A 466 61.44 -3.81 -20.88
N ASP A 467 60.78 -4.42 -19.90
CA ASP A 467 61.24 -4.51 -18.52
C ASP A 467 61.99 -5.83 -18.20
N GLY A 468 61.91 -6.83 -19.09
CA GLY A 468 62.62 -8.10 -19.01
C GLY A 468 61.92 -9.15 -18.15
N ASP A 469 60.62 -9.01 -17.89
CA ASP A 469 59.81 -9.93 -17.11
C ASP A 469 59.39 -11.18 -17.96
N SER A 470 58.32 -11.90 -17.60
CA SER A 470 57.80 -13.02 -18.40
C SER A 470 56.64 -12.69 -19.33
N GLY A 471 56.07 -11.49 -19.27
CA GLY A 471 55.00 -10.99 -20.14
C GLY A 471 55.53 -10.41 -21.46
N THR A 472 54.70 -10.39 -22.49
CA THR A 472 54.89 -9.51 -23.65
C THR A 472 53.99 -8.28 -23.52
N ASN A 473 54.32 -7.17 -24.18
CA ASN A 473 53.48 -5.96 -24.21
C ASN A 473 52.00 -6.29 -24.44
N LEU A 474 51.65 -7.19 -25.38
CA LEU A 474 50.25 -7.59 -25.60
C LEU A 474 49.63 -8.35 -24.41
N GLN A 475 50.40 -9.19 -23.71
CA GLN A 475 49.91 -9.92 -22.54
C GLN A 475 49.70 -8.97 -21.36
N GLU A 476 50.59 -7.99 -21.21
CA GLU A 476 50.50 -6.96 -20.17
C GLU A 476 49.37 -5.98 -20.47
N HIS A 477 49.28 -5.51 -21.71
CA HIS A 477 48.15 -4.77 -22.28
C HIS A 477 46.81 -5.47 -22.05
N ASN A 478 46.74 -6.80 -22.11
CA ASN A 478 45.48 -7.50 -21.86
C ASN A 478 45.22 -7.77 -20.36
N ALA A 479 46.27 -7.74 -19.53
CA ALA A 479 46.19 -8.07 -18.11
C ALA A 479 46.11 -6.85 -17.19
N GLY A 480 46.48 -5.65 -17.67
CA GLY A 480 46.57 -4.47 -16.81
C GLY A 480 47.88 -4.34 -16.02
N SER A 481 48.90 -5.14 -16.33
CA SER A 481 50.21 -5.05 -15.67
C SER A 481 51.06 -3.92 -16.26
N ASP A 482 52.05 -3.43 -15.50
CA ASP A 482 52.93 -2.33 -15.92
C ASP A 482 54.13 -2.87 -16.73
N PRO A 483 54.17 -2.67 -18.06
CA PRO A 483 55.21 -3.19 -18.98
C PRO A 483 56.59 -2.55 -18.81
N LYS A 484 56.73 -1.66 -17.82
CA LYS A 484 57.99 -1.01 -17.45
C LYS A 484 58.49 -1.45 -16.08
N SER A 485 57.80 -2.39 -15.44
CA SER A 485 58.07 -2.81 -14.08
C SER A 485 58.12 -4.33 -13.98
N ALA A 486 59.33 -4.89 -14.00
CA ALA A 486 59.54 -6.34 -13.99
C ALA A 486 59.05 -7.09 -12.73
N THR A 487 58.48 -6.38 -11.75
CA THR A 487 57.75 -6.97 -10.63
C THR A 487 56.26 -7.11 -10.90
N SER A 488 55.67 -6.23 -11.72
CA SER A 488 54.30 -6.33 -12.21
C SER A 488 54.30 -7.27 -13.40
N THR A 489 53.56 -8.37 -13.33
CA THR A 489 53.49 -9.36 -14.42
C THR A 489 52.02 -9.63 -14.75
N PRO A 490 51.70 -10.25 -15.91
CA PRO A 490 50.32 -10.62 -16.24
C PRO A 490 49.62 -11.58 -15.27
N THR A 491 50.33 -12.12 -14.29
CA THR A 491 49.80 -13.03 -13.27
C THR A 491 50.02 -12.53 -11.83
N ASP A 492 50.62 -11.35 -11.68
CA ASP A 492 50.91 -10.66 -10.41
C ASP A 492 50.93 -9.17 -10.76
N ILE A 493 49.73 -8.60 -10.97
CA ILE A 493 49.56 -7.26 -11.55
C ILE A 493 50.17 -6.17 -10.65
N ASP A 494 50.08 -6.30 -9.33
CA ASP A 494 50.61 -5.28 -8.41
C ASP A 494 52.06 -5.52 -7.98
N GLY A 495 52.61 -6.69 -8.31
CA GLY A 495 54.00 -7.06 -8.13
C GLY A 495 54.40 -7.26 -6.67
N ASP A 496 53.47 -7.66 -5.82
CA ASP A 496 53.70 -7.92 -4.41
C ASP A 496 54.36 -9.29 -4.13
N GLY A 497 54.42 -10.16 -5.15
CA GLY A 497 55.02 -11.48 -5.12
C GLY A 497 54.04 -12.61 -4.75
N ILE A 498 52.75 -12.32 -4.68
CA ILE A 498 51.66 -13.29 -4.64
C ILE A 498 50.96 -13.25 -6.01
N PRO A 499 50.70 -14.39 -6.67
CA PRO A 499 50.01 -14.37 -7.96
C PRO A 499 48.50 -14.17 -7.81
N ASP A 500 47.88 -13.33 -8.67
CA ASP A 500 46.48 -12.82 -8.61
C ASP A 500 45.36 -13.86 -8.38
N VAL A 501 45.64 -15.13 -8.66
CA VAL A 501 44.73 -16.27 -8.44
C VAL A 501 44.85 -16.90 -7.05
N ALA A 502 45.82 -16.47 -6.24
CA ALA A 502 46.19 -17.07 -4.96
C ALA A 502 45.91 -16.15 -3.76
N GLU A 503 45.41 -14.93 -4.00
CA GLU A 503 45.11 -13.94 -2.98
C GLU A 503 43.82 -14.25 -2.24
N ALA A 504 43.82 -13.88 -0.96
CA ALA A 504 42.65 -13.99 -0.10
C ALA A 504 41.62 -12.86 -0.32
N PHE A 505 42.01 -11.76 -0.97
CA PHE A 505 41.12 -10.69 -1.39
C PHE A 505 40.83 -10.85 -2.88
N GLN A 506 39.56 -10.98 -3.22
CA GLN A 506 39.07 -11.15 -4.58
C GLN A 506 37.88 -10.20 -4.76
N PRO A 507 37.53 -9.80 -6.00
CA PRO A 507 36.32 -9.06 -6.27
C PRO A 507 35.11 -9.79 -5.67
N TYR A 508 34.17 -9.03 -5.09
CA TYR A 508 32.92 -9.64 -4.66
C TYR A 508 32.14 -10.16 -5.87
N THR A 509 31.41 -11.25 -5.69
CA THR A 509 30.46 -11.72 -6.70
C THR A 509 29.28 -10.76 -6.70
N ALA A 510 29.01 -10.12 -7.83
CA ALA A 510 27.82 -9.28 -7.99
C ALA A 510 26.56 -10.11 -7.68
N ASP A 511 25.63 -9.52 -6.92
CA ASP A 511 24.34 -10.12 -6.59
C ASP A 511 23.23 -9.07 -6.73
N SER A 512 21.97 -9.55 -6.68
CA SER A 512 20.80 -8.70 -6.85
C SER A 512 20.58 -7.65 -5.75
N HIS A 513 21.45 -7.60 -4.73
CA HIS A 513 21.39 -6.65 -3.62
C HIS A 513 22.61 -5.73 -3.57
N THR A 514 23.53 -5.86 -4.51
CA THR A 514 24.79 -5.10 -4.55
C THR A 514 24.74 -4.16 -5.73
N LEU A 515 24.55 -2.86 -5.44
CA LEU A 515 24.83 -1.81 -6.42
C LEU A 515 26.34 -1.73 -6.61
N HIS A 516 26.81 -2.39 -7.66
CA HIS A 516 28.12 -2.14 -8.23
C HIS A 516 28.10 -0.72 -8.81
N LEU A 517 29.21 0.02 -8.81
CA LEU A 517 29.24 1.34 -9.47
C LEU A 517 30.34 1.41 -10.52
N TRP A 518 31.60 1.08 -10.21
CA TRP A 518 32.66 0.96 -11.23
C TRP A 518 33.78 0.04 -10.78
N HIS A 519 34.29 -0.80 -11.70
CA HIS A 519 35.58 -1.49 -11.55
C HIS A 519 36.75 -0.64 -12.05
N LEU A 520 36.50 0.32 -12.96
CA LEU A 520 37.48 1.27 -13.52
C LEU A 520 38.63 0.56 -14.23
N ASP A 521 38.28 -0.54 -14.90
CA ASP A 521 39.20 -1.44 -15.61
C ASP A 521 39.40 -1.05 -17.09
N GLU A 522 38.64 -0.08 -17.57
CA GLU A 522 38.65 0.37 -18.96
C GLU A 522 39.90 1.20 -19.28
N LEU A 523 40.32 1.13 -20.55
CA LEU A 523 41.46 1.89 -21.07
C LEU A 523 41.20 3.39 -21.14
N ASP A 524 39.95 3.80 -21.37
CA ASP A 524 39.50 5.19 -21.42
C ASP A 524 38.01 5.29 -21.06
N GLN A 525 37.50 6.52 -20.96
CA GLN A 525 36.07 6.78 -20.85
C GLN A 525 35.30 6.32 -22.11
N PRO A 526 34.04 5.88 -21.98
CA PRO A 526 33.33 5.72 -20.71
C PRO A 526 33.75 4.47 -19.92
N ALA A 527 33.84 4.58 -18.59
CA ALA A 527 33.94 3.41 -17.72
C ALA A 527 32.54 2.97 -17.30
N MET A 528 32.19 1.73 -17.59
CA MET A 528 30.84 1.20 -17.39
C MET A 528 30.72 0.51 -16.03
N ASP A 529 29.49 0.46 -15.54
CA ASP A 529 29.14 -0.33 -14.37
C ASP A 529 28.66 -1.73 -14.79
N SER A 530 28.68 -2.68 -13.86
CA SER A 530 28.17 -4.04 -14.04
C SER A 530 26.85 -4.31 -13.30
N GLY A 531 26.16 -3.27 -12.83
CA GLY A 531 24.82 -3.35 -12.22
C GLY A 531 23.68 -3.31 -13.24
N ASN A 532 22.45 -3.62 -12.79
CA ASN A 532 21.23 -3.64 -13.63
C ASN A 532 20.72 -2.24 -14.04
N SER A 533 21.35 -1.16 -13.55
CA SER A 533 21.04 0.24 -13.89
C SER A 533 22.34 1.04 -13.88
N PRO A 534 23.23 0.82 -14.86
CA PRO A 534 24.61 1.28 -14.80
C PRO A 534 24.69 2.81 -14.87
N VAL A 535 25.40 3.44 -13.92
CA VAL A 535 25.73 4.87 -13.99
C VAL A 535 27.06 5.02 -14.72
N THR A 536 27.01 5.23 -16.03
CA THR A 536 28.20 5.31 -16.89
C THR A 536 29.06 6.55 -16.58
N MET A 537 30.36 6.35 -16.33
CA MET A 537 31.30 7.45 -16.15
C MET A 537 31.77 7.95 -17.52
N THR A 538 31.20 9.07 -17.98
CA THR A 538 31.41 9.59 -19.35
C THR A 538 32.49 10.66 -19.49
N SER A 539 33.05 11.16 -18.38
CA SER A 539 34.09 12.21 -18.44
C SER A 539 35.19 12.10 -17.39
N LEU A 540 36.45 12.12 -17.84
CA LEU A 540 37.65 12.27 -17.05
C LEU A 540 38.18 13.71 -17.16
N ASN A 541 38.31 14.39 -16.03
CA ASN A 541 38.79 15.77 -15.96
C ASN A 541 40.18 15.87 -15.33
N ALA A 542 40.91 16.95 -15.67
CA ALA A 542 42.17 17.33 -15.02
C ALA A 542 43.28 16.25 -15.06
N ASN A 543 43.39 15.52 -16.18
CA ASN A 543 44.36 14.43 -16.42
C ASN A 543 44.23 13.25 -15.46
N ALA A 544 43.02 12.96 -14.95
CA ALA A 544 42.76 11.66 -14.35
C ALA A 544 42.91 10.56 -15.44
N GLN A 545 43.46 9.42 -15.05
CA GLN A 545 43.79 8.32 -15.97
C GLN A 545 43.22 7.02 -15.41
N LEU A 546 42.55 6.23 -16.26
CA LEU A 546 42.17 4.85 -15.96
C LEU A 546 43.34 3.91 -16.27
N TRP A 547 43.13 2.62 -16.06
CA TRP A 547 44.07 1.59 -16.51
C TRP A 547 45.43 1.57 -15.80
N GLU A 548 45.50 2.08 -14.57
CA GLU A 548 46.71 2.03 -13.74
C GLU A 548 46.75 0.76 -12.87
N PRO A 549 47.92 0.18 -12.53
CA PRO A 549 47.97 -1.03 -11.73
C PRO A 549 47.25 -0.89 -10.37
N SER A 550 46.32 -1.79 -10.08
CA SER A 550 45.50 -1.77 -8.85
C SER A 550 46.13 -2.56 -7.70
N LEU A 551 45.36 -2.84 -6.65
CA LEU A 551 45.72 -3.82 -5.61
C LEU A 551 45.49 -5.24 -6.17
N ALA A 552 46.31 -6.21 -5.72
CA ALA A 552 46.24 -7.61 -6.14
C ALA A 552 44.81 -8.17 -6.22
N GLY A 553 44.46 -8.76 -7.37
CA GLY A 553 43.14 -9.33 -7.66
C GLY A 553 42.05 -8.35 -8.12
N PHE A 554 42.31 -7.04 -8.24
CA PHE A 554 41.31 -6.01 -8.61
C PHE A 554 41.59 -5.33 -9.95
N GLY A 555 42.29 -5.99 -10.88
CA GLY A 555 42.55 -5.46 -12.22
C GLY A 555 43.36 -4.17 -12.22
N THR A 556 42.83 -3.13 -12.85
CA THR A 556 43.41 -1.78 -12.92
C THR A 556 42.59 -0.78 -12.10
N ARG A 557 43.03 0.47 -12.03
CA ARG A 557 42.41 1.51 -11.21
C ARG A 557 42.47 2.87 -11.88
N LEU A 558 41.63 3.76 -11.38
CA LEU A 558 41.72 5.19 -11.62
C LEU A 558 42.86 5.84 -10.82
N ASN A 559 43.77 6.51 -11.52
CA ASN A 559 44.75 7.42 -10.95
C ASN A 559 44.31 8.88 -11.13
N THR A 560 43.84 9.49 -10.06
CA THR A 560 43.47 10.93 -10.02
C THR A 560 44.66 11.85 -9.74
N SER A 561 45.87 11.30 -9.59
CA SER A 561 47.05 11.98 -9.04
C SER A 561 48.15 12.35 -10.04
N ALA A 562 47.96 12.09 -11.33
CA ALA A 562 48.93 12.42 -12.39
C ALA A 562 49.26 13.94 -12.49
N GLY A 563 48.53 14.81 -11.79
CA GLY A 563 48.88 16.21 -11.55
C GLY A 563 49.46 16.49 -10.16
N ARG A 564 50.77 16.32 -9.93
CA ARG A 564 51.44 17.02 -8.82
C ARG A 564 51.45 18.53 -9.10
N GLY A 565 50.50 19.29 -8.55
CA GLY A 565 50.74 20.72 -8.24
C GLY A 565 49.79 21.80 -8.77
N THR A 566 48.49 21.55 -8.99
CA THR A 566 47.49 22.64 -9.04
C THR A 566 46.59 22.62 -7.81
N LEU A 567 46.19 23.80 -7.33
CA LEU A 567 45.49 24.02 -6.04
C LEU A 567 44.07 23.44 -5.95
N ASN A 568 43.58 22.78 -7.00
CA ASN A 568 42.29 22.10 -7.02
C ASN A 568 42.56 20.67 -7.50
N GLY A 569 42.35 19.67 -6.63
CA GLY A 569 42.32 18.27 -7.04
C GLY A 569 41.26 18.02 -8.11
N GLY A 570 41.43 16.95 -8.89
CA GLY A 570 40.43 16.54 -9.89
C GLY A 570 39.08 16.24 -9.26
N ALA A 571 38.00 16.58 -9.95
CA ALA A 571 36.65 16.18 -9.61
C ALA A 571 36.15 15.20 -10.68
N LEU A 572 35.53 14.11 -10.22
CA LEU A 572 34.75 13.20 -11.04
C LEU A 572 33.35 13.82 -11.21
N SER A 573 32.78 13.78 -12.42
CA SER A 573 31.34 13.99 -12.59
C SER A 573 30.75 12.78 -13.30
N ALA A 574 29.98 11.99 -12.57
CA ALA A 574 29.04 11.05 -13.14
C ALA A 574 27.75 11.82 -13.44
N HIS A 575 27.11 11.53 -14.58
CA HIS A 575 25.75 11.99 -14.82
C HIS A 575 24.83 11.03 -14.04
N PRO A 576 24.02 11.48 -13.08
CA PRO A 576 22.94 10.64 -12.59
C PRO A 576 21.94 10.45 -13.73
N LEU A 577 21.61 9.21 -14.05
CA LEU A 577 20.30 8.94 -14.63
C LEU A 577 19.30 9.17 -13.49
N THR A 578 18.35 10.08 -13.72
CA THR A 578 17.16 10.22 -12.87
C THR A 578 16.42 8.88 -12.89
N ASN A 579 16.08 8.36 -11.72
CA ASN A 579 15.42 7.06 -11.56
C ASN A 579 14.21 6.94 -12.49
N THR A 580 14.24 5.93 -13.34
CA THR A 580 13.05 5.21 -13.82
C THR A 580 12.70 4.11 -12.83
#